data_AF-A0A1G7L8A9-F1
#
_entry.id   AF-A0A1G7L8A9-F1
#
_cell.length_a   1.000
_cell.length_b   1.000
_cell.length_c   1.000
_cell.angle_alpha   90.00
_cell.angle_beta   90.00
_cell.angle_gamma   90.00
#
_symmetry.space_group_name_H-M   'P 1'
#
loop_
_entity.id
_entity.type
_entity.pdbx_description
1 polymer ?
#
loop_
_entity_poly.entity_id
_entity_poly.type
_entity_poly.pdbx_seq_one_letter_code
_entity_poly.pdbx_strand_id
1 'polypeptide(L)'
;MLVGCCLIAYEHQSPGLYRSGTFALASPAYSTELIVNDGFKSYTHPYSFVEMASGLTGCAIGAGSVDLIGTYRTHAGGGFSIDLNGSSAGTISQSFATVTGQFYNVSFSMAGNPDGGGLTKTISAGVAGVNTFSFDGTGASKTAMSWETRSFSFVAASALSTLT
;
A
#
# COMPACT_ATOMS: atom_id res chain seq x y z
N MET A 1 3.18 -5.23 14.89
CA MET A 1 3.97 -5.76 13.77
C MET A 1 2.99 -6.12 12.66
N LEU A 2 3.04 -5.36 11.56
CA LEU A 2 1.99 -5.25 10.54
C LEU A 2 2.55 -5.49 9.17
N VAL A 3 1.77 -6.17 8.35
CA VAL A 3 2.20 -6.57 7.03
C VAL A 3 1.46 -5.78 5.97
N GLY A 4 2.21 -5.05 5.16
CA GLY A 4 1.71 -4.48 3.90
C GLY A 4 2.14 -5.38 2.73
N CYS A 5 1.19 -5.79 1.91
CA CYS A 5 1.45 -6.33 0.58
C CYS A 5 0.57 -5.55 -0.40
N CYS A 6 1.14 -5.13 -1.52
CA CYS A 6 0.54 -4.20 -2.47
C CYS A 6 0.31 -2.80 -1.90
N LEU A 7 0.83 -1.80 -2.60
CA LEU A 7 0.39 -0.43 -2.47
C LEU A 7 0.02 -0.04 -3.89
N ILE A 8 -1.27 0.04 -4.13
CA ILE A 8 -1.83 0.26 -5.45
C ILE A 8 -2.53 1.61 -5.40
N ALA A 9 -2.07 2.58 -6.21
CA ALA A 9 -2.76 3.85 -6.37
C ALA A 9 -3.32 3.94 -7.79
N TYR A 10 -4.64 4.09 -7.88
CA TYR A 10 -5.38 4.18 -9.12
C TYR A 10 -6.00 5.57 -9.30
N GLU A 11 -5.93 6.10 -10.51
CA GLU A 11 -6.72 7.26 -10.91
C GLU A 11 -8.18 6.83 -11.19
N HIS A 12 -9.16 7.56 -10.64
CA HIS A 12 -10.55 7.43 -11.06
C HIS A 12 -10.91 8.61 -11.97
N GLN A 13 -10.83 8.40 -13.28
CA GLN A 13 -11.39 9.34 -14.26
C GLN A 13 -12.92 9.30 -14.13
N SER A 14 -13.50 10.28 -13.43
CA SER A 14 -14.95 10.48 -13.43
C SER A 14 -15.40 10.86 -14.85
N PRO A 15 -16.41 10.22 -15.45
CA PRO A 15 -16.96 10.67 -16.72
C PRO A 15 -17.47 12.10 -16.55
N GLY A 16 -16.84 13.06 -17.22
CA GLY A 16 -17.26 14.46 -17.17
C GLY A 16 -18.71 14.59 -17.64
N LEU A 17 -19.59 15.08 -16.76
CA LEU A 17 -20.94 15.51 -17.15
C LEU A 17 -20.82 16.79 -17.96
N TYR A 18 -20.71 16.66 -19.28
CA TYR A 18 -20.86 17.78 -20.21
C TYR A 18 -22.31 18.28 -20.16
N ARG A 19 -22.51 19.50 -19.65
CA ARG A 19 -23.78 20.22 -19.79
C ARG A 19 -23.92 20.66 -21.25
N SER A 20 -25.05 20.25 -21.83
CA SER A 20 -25.63 20.65 -23.12
C SER A 20 -25.25 19.80 -24.34
N GLY A 21 -26.16 18.90 -24.73
CA GLY A 21 -26.56 18.76 -26.14
C GLY A 21 -25.72 17.89 -27.07
N THR A 22 -25.02 16.86 -26.61
CA THR A 22 -24.50 15.78 -27.48
C THR A 22 -24.34 14.50 -26.66
N PHE A 23 -24.64 13.33 -27.23
CA PHE A 23 -24.35 12.05 -26.58
C PHE A 23 -22.83 11.93 -26.36
N ALA A 24 -22.38 12.23 -25.14
CA ALA A 24 -21.01 11.93 -24.72
C ALA A 24 -20.90 10.42 -24.56
N LEU A 25 -20.10 9.78 -25.41
CA LEU A 25 -19.63 8.43 -25.15
C LEU A 25 -18.81 8.49 -23.86
N ALA A 26 -19.27 7.81 -22.81
CA ALA A 26 -18.45 7.63 -21.61
C ALA A 26 -17.15 6.94 -22.04
N SER A 27 -16.01 7.62 -21.86
CA SER A 27 -14.72 6.98 -22.05
C SER A 27 -14.58 5.85 -21.02
N PRO A 28 -14.05 4.68 -21.38
CA PRO A 28 -13.72 3.67 -20.38
C PRO A 28 -12.77 4.28 -19.36
N ALA A 29 -13.12 4.17 -18.07
CA ALA A 29 -12.21 4.55 -17.00
C ALA A 29 -11.03 3.57 -17.02
N TYR A 30 -9.86 4.05 -17.46
CA TYR A 30 -8.62 3.29 -17.35
C TYR A 30 -8.00 3.55 -15.99
N SER A 31 -7.85 2.48 -15.22
CA SER A 31 -7.17 2.49 -13.93
C SER A 31 -5.69 2.22 -14.17
N THR A 32 -4.87 3.26 -14.27
CA THR A 32 -3.40 3.09 -14.35
C THR A 32 -2.83 2.92 -12.95
N GLU A 33 -1.97 1.92 -12.75
CA GLU A 33 -1.15 1.82 -11.55
C GLU A 33 -0.12 2.95 -11.56
N LEU A 34 -0.07 3.73 -10.48
CA LEU A 34 0.90 4.83 -10.32
C LEU A 34 2.06 4.45 -9.40
N ILE A 35 1.90 3.42 -8.58
CA ILE A 35 2.92 2.98 -7.64
C ILE A 35 3.92 2.05 -8.34
N VAL A 36 5.20 2.35 -8.18
CA VAL A 36 6.28 1.50 -8.68
C VAL A 36 6.59 0.36 -7.71
N ASN A 37 7.01 -0.78 -8.26
CA ASN A 37 7.30 -2.00 -7.50
C ASN A 37 6.12 -2.45 -6.61
N ASP A 38 4.90 -2.32 -7.13
CA ASP A 38 3.71 -2.82 -6.43
C ASP A 38 3.85 -4.31 -6.09
N GLY A 39 3.42 -4.66 -4.87
CA GLY A 39 3.55 -6.00 -4.30
C GLY A 39 5.00 -6.45 -4.09
N PHE A 40 5.97 -5.54 -4.17
CA PHE A 40 7.41 -5.81 -3.97
C PHE A 40 7.94 -6.93 -4.88
N LYS A 41 7.40 -7.05 -6.09
CA LYS A 41 7.66 -8.16 -7.02
C LYS A 41 9.01 -8.07 -7.75
N SER A 42 9.74 -6.95 -7.63
CA SER A 42 11.07 -6.80 -8.24
C SER A 42 12.16 -7.62 -7.53
N TYR A 43 11.92 -8.04 -6.29
CA TYR A 43 12.84 -8.91 -5.57
C TYR A 43 12.73 -10.35 -6.11
N THR A 44 13.88 -11.03 -6.22
CA THR A 44 13.96 -12.37 -6.83
C THR A 44 14.53 -13.44 -5.90
N HIS A 45 15.09 -13.04 -4.76
CA HIS A 45 15.77 -13.94 -3.83
C HIS A 45 15.22 -13.76 -2.40
N PRO A 46 14.34 -14.64 -1.93
CA PRO A 46 13.78 -14.52 -0.60
C PRO A 46 14.72 -15.16 0.42
N TYR A 47 15.45 -14.31 1.15
CA TYR A 47 15.71 -14.63 2.55
C TYR A 47 14.36 -14.90 3.24
N SER A 48 14.36 -15.64 4.35
CA SER A 48 13.18 -15.77 5.21
C SER A 48 12.57 -14.38 5.44
N PHE A 49 13.39 -13.48 5.94
CA PHE A 49 13.18 -12.03 5.92
C PHE A 49 14.54 -11.31 5.95
N VAL A 50 14.56 -10.03 5.62
CA VAL A 50 15.71 -9.15 5.84
C VAL A 50 15.24 -7.82 6.41
N GLU A 51 15.86 -7.39 7.51
CA GLU A 51 15.61 -6.08 8.09
C GLU A 51 16.28 -5.00 7.22
N MET A 52 15.55 -3.92 6.96
CA MET A 52 15.97 -2.80 6.14
C MET A 52 15.64 -1.49 6.84
N ALA A 53 16.65 -0.63 6.99
CA ALA A 53 16.47 0.78 7.38
C ALA A 53 16.64 1.74 6.19
N SER A 54 17.06 1.22 5.02
CA SER A 54 17.16 1.95 3.75
C SER A 54 17.19 0.95 2.58
N GLY A 55 17.10 1.44 1.33
CA GLY A 55 17.28 0.61 0.14
C GLY A 55 16.07 -0.25 -0.26
N LEU A 56 14.87 0.06 0.23
CA LEU A 56 13.64 -0.56 -0.23
C LEU A 56 13.30 -0.08 -1.65
N THR A 57 13.34 -0.97 -2.63
CA THR A 57 13.10 -0.62 -4.04
C THR A 57 11.69 -0.06 -4.21
N GLY A 58 11.59 1.15 -4.74
CA GLY A 58 10.33 1.85 -4.97
C GLY A 58 9.88 2.73 -3.80
N CYS A 59 10.37 2.55 -2.58
CA CYS A 59 9.93 3.34 -1.43
C CYS A 59 11.11 3.84 -0.59
N ALA A 60 11.02 5.07 -0.07
CA ALA A 60 11.94 5.54 0.95
C ALA A 60 11.52 5.01 2.32
N ILE A 61 12.46 4.53 3.14
CA ILE A 61 12.22 4.27 4.57
C ILE A 61 12.54 5.56 5.32
N GLY A 62 11.52 6.20 5.90
CA GLY A 62 11.62 7.52 6.52
C GLY A 62 12.00 7.51 8.00
N ALA A 63 11.68 6.42 8.70
CA ALA A 63 11.98 6.21 10.11
C ALA A 63 11.99 4.71 10.42
N GLY A 64 12.67 4.34 11.51
CA GLY A 64 12.73 2.97 12.01
C GLY A 64 13.27 1.97 10.99
N SER A 65 12.66 0.79 10.97
CA SER A 65 13.07 -0.33 10.11
C SER A 65 11.86 -1.11 9.63
N VAL A 66 11.98 -1.73 8.46
CA VAL A 66 11.00 -2.68 7.94
C VAL A 66 11.65 -4.04 7.74
N ASP A 67 10.88 -5.11 7.81
CA ASP A 67 11.34 -6.42 7.34
C ASP A 67 10.79 -6.68 5.94
N LEU A 68 11.66 -6.83 4.94
CA LEU A 68 11.24 -7.40 3.66
C LEU A 68 11.11 -8.91 3.84
N ILE A 69 9.88 -9.41 3.68
CA ILE A 69 9.53 -10.79 3.92
C ILE A 69 9.49 -11.58 2.62
N GLY A 70 10.28 -12.65 2.59
CA GLY A 70 10.22 -13.69 1.59
C GLY A 70 9.51 -14.93 2.13
N THR A 71 10.21 -16.05 2.27
CA THR A 71 9.59 -17.36 2.57
C THR A 71 9.02 -17.52 3.99
N TYR A 72 9.11 -16.51 4.86
CA TYR A 72 8.68 -16.61 6.25
C TYR A 72 7.16 -16.75 6.47
N ARG A 73 6.33 -16.27 5.53
CA ARG A 73 4.86 -16.33 5.61
C ARG A 73 4.20 -16.23 4.24
N THR A 74 2.93 -16.61 4.16
CA THR A 74 2.11 -16.50 2.94
C THR A 74 1.84 -15.03 2.59
N HIS A 75 2.07 -14.64 1.35
CA HIS A 75 1.83 -13.28 0.83
C HIS A 75 0.43 -13.13 0.22
N ALA A 76 -0.13 -11.91 0.20
CA ALA A 76 -1.42 -11.64 -0.45
C ALA A 76 -1.36 -11.82 -1.97
N GLY A 77 -0.24 -11.46 -2.61
CA GLY A 77 -0.08 -11.44 -4.08
C GLY A 77 1.00 -12.39 -4.62
N GLY A 78 1.44 -13.38 -3.84
CA GLY A 78 2.40 -14.41 -4.27
C GLY A 78 3.86 -13.98 -4.47
N GLY A 79 4.18 -12.70 -4.23
CA GLY A 79 5.54 -12.14 -4.33
C GLY A 79 6.21 -12.01 -2.96
N PHE A 80 6.44 -10.77 -2.53
CA PHE A 80 7.00 -10.44 -1.22
C PHE A 80 5.99 -9.61 -0.43
N SER A 81 6.27 -9.39 0.86
CA SER A 81 5.55 -8.40 1.66
C SER A 81 6.50 -7.67 2.59
N ILE A 82 6.06 -6.57 3.18
CA ILE A 82 6.85 -5.83 4.17
C ILE A 82 6.21 -5.95 5.54
N ASP A 83 7.01 -6.15 6.58
CA ASP A 83 6.62 -5.82 7.93
C ASP A 83 7.02 -4.38 8.26
N LEU A 84 6.07 -3.52 8.61
CA LEU A 84 6.33 -2.11 8.93
C LEU A 84 6.90 -1.90 10.33
N ASN A 85 7.30 -2.97 11.03
CA ASN A 85 7.93 -2.88 12.33
C ASN A 85 8.97 -3.98 12.45
N GLY A 86 10.17 -3.76 11.89
CA GLY A 86 11.30 -4.68 11.98
C GLY A 86 11.84 -4.76 13.41
N SER A 87 12.98 -4.12 13.68
CA SER A 87 13.45 -3.91 15.06
C SER A 87 12.75 -2.74 15.77
N SER A 88 12.20 -1.81 15.00
CA SER A 88 11.44 -0.65 15.46
C SER A 88 10.34 -0.26 14.46
N ALA A 89 9.34 0.48 14.93
CA ALA A 89 8.24 0.94 14.08
C ALA A 89 8.77 1.78 12.90
N GLY A 90 8.54 1.28 11.70
CA GLY A 90 9.01 1.84 10.45
C GLY A 90 7.98 2.73 9.77
N THR A 91 8.45 3.52 8.81
CA THR A 91 7.61 4.30 7.90
C THR A 91 8.18 4.20 6.50
N ILE A 92 7.33 3.95 5.50
CA ILE A 92 7.73 3.97 4.10
C ILE A 92 7.00 5.10 3.37
N SER A 93 7.57 5.62 2.30
CA SER A 93 6.89 6.59 1.45
C SER A 93 7.27 6.45 -0.02
N GLN A 94 6.35 6.81 -0.90
CA GLN A 94 6.60 6.91 -2.33
C GLN A 94 5.91 8.15 -2.89
N SER A 95 6.66 8.93 -3.67
CA SER A 95 6.09 10.03 -4.44
C SER A 95 5.75 9.58 -5.85
N PHE A 96 4.60 10.00 -6.36
CA PHE A 96 4.12 9.67 -7.70
C PHE A 96 3.44 10.89 -8.33
N ALA A 97 3.49 10.94 -9.66
CA ALA A 97 2.87 12.00 -10.42
C ALA A 97 1.34 11.92 -10.28
N THR A 98 0.73 13.08 -10.07
CA THR A 98 -0.72 13.25 -10.00
C THR A 98 -1.12 14.47 -10.82
N VAL A 99 -2.42 14.66 -11.00
CA VAL A 99 -2.99 15.82 -11.67
C VAL A 99 -3.85 16.56 -10.65
N THR A 100 -3.54 17.83 -10.44
CA THR A 100 -4.26 18.66 -9.46
C THR A 100 -5.76 18.64 -9.74
N GLY A 101 -6.56 18.37 -8.70
CA GLY A 101 -8.02 18.28 -8.77
C GLY A 101 -8.56 16.90 -9.16
N GLN A 102 -7.71 15.97 -9.59
CA GLN A 102 -8.15 14.60 -9.89
C GLN A 102 -8.31 13.75 -8.63
N PHE A 103 -9.26 12.83 -8.69
CA PHE A 103 -9.55 11.87 -7.63
C PHE A 103 -8.75 10.58 -7.83
N TYR A 104 -8.16 10.09 -6.75
CA TYR A 104 -7.35 8.89 -6.72
C TYR A 104 -7.81 7.96 -5.61
N ASN A 105 -7.78 6.66 -5.86
CA ASN A 105 -8.03 5.62 -4.87
C ASN A 105 -6.74 4.85 -4.59
N VAL A 106 -6.35 4.77 -3.33
CA VAL A 106 -5.24 3.94 -2.85
C VAL A 106 -5.82 2.66 -2.26
N SER A 107 -5.25 1.51 -2.59
CA SER A 107 -5.59 0.21 -2.02
C SER A 107 -4.35 -0.58 -1.64
N PHE A 108 -4.43 -1.35 -0.56
CA PHE A 108 -3.34 -2.18 -0.08
C PHE A 108 -3.88 -3.40 0.67
N SER A 109 -3.13 -4.49 0.71
CA SER A 109 -3.44 -5.64 1.56
C SER A 109 -2.73 -5.50 2.91
N MET A 110 -3.50 -5.69 3.97
CA MET A 110 -3.09 -5.58 5.36
C MET A 110 -3.31 -6.91 6.07
N ALA A 111 -2.31 -7.35 6.83
CA ALA A 111 -2.44 -8.45 7.79
C ALA A 111 -1.65 -8.14 9.06
N GLY A 112 -1.93 -8.88 10.12
CA GLY A 112 -1.20 -8.80 11.38
C GLY A 112 -0.12 -9.88 11.44
N ASN A 113 1.11 -9.51 11.76
CA ASN A 113 2.15 -10.50 12.03
C ASN A 113 1.81 -11.27 13.33
N PRO A 114 1.59 -12.60 13.27
CA PRO A 114 1.18 -13.40 14.41
C PRO A 114 2.29 -13.57 15.46
N ASP A 115 3.56 -13.37 15.08
CA ASP A 115 4.67 -13.46 16.05
C ASP A 115 4.85 -12.17 16.86
N GLY A 116 4.30 -11.06 16.36
CA GLY A 116 4.27 -9.81 17.12
C GLY A 116 3.23 -9.92 18.24
N GLY A 117 3.55 -9.42 19.45
CA GLY A 117 2.57 -9.34 20.53
C GLY A 117 1.32 -8.50 20.19
N GLY A 118 0.24 -8.70 20.95
CA GLY A 118 -1.05 -8.03 20.78
C GLY A 118 -1.88 -8.58 19.61
N LEU A 119 -3.20 -8.71 19.76
CA LEU A 119 -4.06 -9.22 18.69
C LEU A 119 -4.41 -8.12 17.67
N THR A 120 -4.77 -6.94 18.16
CA THR A 120 -5.07 -5.80 17.30
C THR A 120 -3.79 -5.15 16.80
N LYS A 121 -3.72 -4.95 15.49
CA LYS A 121 -2.62 -4.26 14.83
C LYS A 121 -3.13 -3.02 14.11
N THR A 122 -2.37 -1.92 14.16
CA THR A 122 -2.75 -0.65 13.52
C THR A 122 -1.65 -0.11 12.61
N ILE A 123 -2.03 0.45 11.46
CA ILE A 123 -1.18 1.33 10.66
C ILE A 123 -1.90 2.64 10.37
N SER A 124 -1.11 3.64 10.00
CA SER A 124 -1.59 4.89 9.44
C SER A 124 -1.09 4.97 8.00
N ALA A 125 -1.95 5.41 7.07
CA ALA A 125 -1.57 5.64 5.68
C ALA A 125 -2.31 6.85 5.10
N GLY A 126 -1.67 7.61 4.21
CA GLY A 126 -2.35 8.70 3.51
C GLY A 126 -1.50 9.57 2.61
N VAL A 127 -2.16 10.52 1.95
CA VAL A 127 -1.56 11.56 1.10
C VAL A 127 -2.00 12.91 1.65
N ALA A 128 -1.06 13.71 2.17
CA ALA A 128 -1.31 15.00 2.82
C ALA A 128 -2.29 14.98 4.02
N GLY A 129 -2.69 13.78 4.46
CA GLY A 129 -3.56 13.48 5.60
C GLY A 129 -3.34 12.03 6.03
N VAL A 130 -3.98 11.58 7.12
CA VAL A 130 -3.74 10.25 7.70
C VAL A 130 -5.06 9.50 7.90
N ASN A 131 -5.13 8.27 7.41
CA ASN A 131 -6.17 7.30 7.70
C ASN A 131 -5.59 6.21 8.59
N THR A 132 -6.26 5.87 9.69
CA THR A 132 -5.84 4.78 10.57
C THR A 132 -6.64 3.52 10.24
N PHE A 133 -5.92 2.42 10.06
CA PHE A 133 -6.49 1.10 9.77
C PHE A 133 -6.13 0.13 10.88
N SER A 134 -7.07 -0.72 11.24
CA SER A 134 -6.90 -1.78 12.24
C SER A 134 -7.11 -3.15 11.61
N PHE A 135 -6.42 -4.14 12.17
CA PHE A 135 -6.55 -5.55 11.83
C PHE A 135 -6.65 -6.37 13.11
N ASP A 136 -7.58 -7.31 13.15
CA ASP A 136 -7.69 -8.28 14.24
C ASP A 136 -6.93 -9.56 13.87
N GLY A 137 -5.85 -9.84 14.58
CA GLY A 137 -5.02 -11.02 14.39
C GLY A 137 -5.60 -12.33 14.94
N THR A 138 -6.82 -12.33 15.45
CA THR A 138 -7.46 -13.54 15.98
C THR A 138 -7.51 -14.65 14.92
N GLY A 139 -6.85 -15.78 15.21
CA GLY A 139 -6.78 -16.94 14.30
C GLY A 139 -5.79 -16.81 13.13
N ALA A 140 -5.08 -15.69 13.00
CA ALA A 140 -4.05 -15.54 11.97
C ALA A 140 -2.79 -16.36 12.30
N SER A 141 -2.14 -16.89 11.27
CA SER A 141 -0.87 -17.62 11.36
C SER A 141 0.02 -17.35 10.15
N LYS A 142 1.28 -17.78 10.18
CA LYS A 142 2.22 -17.57 9.06
C LYS A 142 1.75 -18.18 7.75
N THR A 143 1.04 -19.30 7.81
CA THR A 143 0.51 -20.00 6.64
C THR A 143 -0.89 -19.53 6.25
N ALA A 144 -1.64 -18.94 7.19
CA ALA A 144 -2.96 -18.35 6.99
C ALA A 144 -3.01 -16.93 7.61
N MET A 145 -2.46 -15.97 6.88
CA MET A 145 -2.28 -14.58 7.35
C MET A 145 -3.58 -13.76 7.40
N SER A 146 -4.68 -14.29 6.84
CA SER A 146 -5.99 -13.61 6.78
C SER A 146 -5.91 -12.20 6.20
N TRP A 147 -5.21 -12.03 5.09
CA TRP A 147 -5.04 -10.74 4.42
C TRP A 147 -6.37 -10.05 4.10
N GLU A 148 -6.48 -8.76 4.45
CA GLU A 148 -7.63 -7.91 4.14
C GLU A 148 -7.21 -6.77 3.21
N THR A 149 -7.99 -6.52 2.15
CA THR A 149 -7.80 -5.32 1.33
C THR A 149 -8.38 -4.11 2.05
N ARG A 150 -7.57 -3.06 2.16
CA ARG A 150 -7.92 -1.73 2.66
C ARG A 150 -7.82 -0.72 1.53
N SER A 151 -8.57 0.37 1.66
CA SER A 151 -8.47 1.49 0.73
C SER A 151 -8.84 2.80 1.38
N PHE A 152 -8.35 3.88 0.78
CA PHE A 152 -8.82 5.24 1.00
C PHE A 152 -8.69 6.02 -0.31
N SER A 153 -9.32 7.19 -0.38
CA SER A 153 -9.24 8.02 -1.57
C SER A 153 -8.83 9.44 -1.20
N PHE A 154 -8.27 10.17 -2.17
CA PHE A 154 -7.89 11.56 -2.02
C PHE A 154 -8.06 12.33 -3.34
N VAL A 155 -8.17 13.65 -3.23
CA VAL A 155 -8.08 14.56 -4.38
C VAL A 155 -6.68 15.18 -4.38
N ALA A 156 -5.95 15.08 -5.50
CA ALA A 156 -4.59 15.60 -5.56
C ALA A 156 -4.58 17.14 -5.49
N ALA A 157 -3.78 17.69 -4.58
CA ALA A 157 -3.62 19.15 -4.43
C ALA A 157 -2.50 19.73 -5.32
N SER A 158 -1.66 18.88 -5.88
CA SER A 158 -0.47 19.23 -6.67
C SER A 158 -0.22 18.19 -7.75
N ALA A 159 0.72 18.47 -8.67
CA ALA A 159 1.14 17.53 -9.73
C ALA A 159 2.02 16.37 -9.23
N LEU A 160 2.39 16.39 -7.95
CA LEU A 160 3.16 15.36 -7.28
C LEU A 160 2.51 15.11 -5.92
N SER A 161 2.29 13.85 -5.57
CA SER A 161 1.75 13.44 -4.28
C SER A 161 2.69 12.45 -3.61
N THR A 162 2.76 12.48 -2.29
CA THR A 162 3.55 11.52 -1.50
C THR A 162 2.59 10.72 -0.64
N LEU A 163 2.63 9.41 -0.82
CA LEU A 163 1.96 8.43 0.03
C LEU A 163 2.93 8.01 1.13
N THR A 164 2.46 8.02 2.37
CA THR A 164 3.17 7.55 3.57
C THR A 164 2.28 6.60 4.33
#